data_AF-A0AAJ5VTS8-F1
#
_entry.id   AF-A0AAJ5VTS8-F1
#
_cell.length_a   1.000
_cell.length_b   1.000
_cell.length_c   1.000
_cell.angle_alpha   90.00
_cell.angle_beta   90.00
_cell.angle_gamma   90.00
#
_symmetry.space_group_name_H-M   'P 1'
#
loop_
_entity.id
_entity.type
_entity.pdbx_description
1 polymer ?
#
loop_
_entity_poly.entity_id
_entity_poly.type
_entity_poly.pdbx_seq_one_letter_code
_entity_poly.pdbx_strand_id
1 'polypeptide(L)'
;MPTLTRLHPHDRHPRDAVIVTIRRAPGRMVADVAAEEVIAGFPQPVPAALDSAEKLRQQAGLERIAVIVDDGDWRPEWGALSD
;
A
#
# COMPACT_ATOMS: atom_id res chain seq x y z
N MET A 1 1.21 -13.84 -6.19
CA MET A 1 1.15 -12.41 -5.82
C MET A 1 0.40 -12.30 -4.51
N PRO A 2 0.81 -11.43 -3.58
CA PRO A 2 0.10 -11.24 -2.31
C PRO A 2 -1.34 -10.78 -2.59
N THR A 3 -2.27 -11.21 -1.74
CA THR A 3 -3.64 -10.66 -1.75
C THR A 3 -3.57 -9.23 -1.20
N LEU A 4 -3.92 -8.24 -2.02
CA LEU A 4 -4.04 -6.85 -1.58
C LEU A 4 -5.42 -6.67 -0.94
N THR A 5 -5.45 -6.22 0.31
CA THR A 5 -6.69 -5.96 1.04
C THR A 5 -6.95 -4.46 1.11
N ARG A 6 -8.14 -3.98 0.77
CA ARG A 6 -8.49 -2.58 0.92
C ARG A 6 -8.70 -2.27 2.40
N LEU A 7 -8.20 -1.11 2.82
CA LEU A 7 -8.58 -0.46 4.07
C LEU A 7 -9.23 0.87 3.74
N HIS A 8 -10.26 1.22 4.50
CA HIS A 8 -10.88 2.52 4.41
C HIS A 8 -10.11 3.54 5.25
N PRO A 9 -10.16 4.83 4.86
CA PRO A 9 -9.69 5.90 5.74
C PRO A 9 -10.35 5.74 7.12
N HIS A 10 -9.53 5.78 8.18
CA HIS A 10 -9.90 5.57 9.59
C HIS A 10 -10.06 4.12 10.07
N ASP A 11 -9.88 3.11 9.21
CA ASP A 11 -9.80 1.73 9.68
C ASP A 11 -8.59 1.52 10.59
N ARG A 12 -8.73 0.61 11.56
CA ARG A 12 -7.61 0.24 12.41
C ARG A 12 -6.56 -0.48 11.57
N HIS A 13 -5.34 0.04 11.56
CA HIS A 13 -4.25 -0.57 10.83
C HIS A 13 -3.95 -1.98 11.40
N PRO A 14 -3.98 -3.03 10.56
CA PRO A 14 -3.56 -4.37 10.95
C PRO A 14 -2.07 -4.37 11.31
N ARG A 15 -1.72 -5.05 12.40
CA ARG A 15 -0.32 -5.20 12.85
C ARG A 15 0.47 -6.21 12.02
N ASP A 16 -0.24 -7.08 11.30
CA ASP A 16 0.29 -8.14 10.45
C ASP A 16 0.39 -7.72 8.98
N ALA A 17 0.33 -6.41 8.69
CA ALA A 17 0.27 -5.88 7.34
C ALA A 17 1.27 -4.77 7.05
N VAL A 18 1.75 -4.73 5.81
CA VAL A 18 2.36 -3.53 5.23
C VAL A 18 1.24 -2.62 4.71
N ILE A 19 1.25 -1.36 5.10
CA ILE A 19 0.27 -0.37 4.66
C ILE A 19 0.80 0.39 3.45
N VAL A 20 0.00 0.44 2.38
CA VAL A 20 0.29 1.23 1.17
C VAL A 20 -0.81 2.26 1.01
N THR A 21 -0.47 3.53 1.19
CA THR A 21 -1.41 4.63 1.03
C THR A 21 -1.24 5.25 -0.35
N ILE A 22 -2.26 5.10 -1.20
CA ILE A 22 -2.33 5.70 -2.53
C ILE A 22 -3.01 7.07 -2.41
N ARG A 23 -2.36 8.09 -2.98
CA ARG A 23 -2.89 9.45 -3.03
C ARG A 23 -2.57 10.14 -4.35
N ARG A 24 -3.34 11.17 -4.68
CA ARG A 24 -3.08 12.00 -5.84
C ARG A 24 -2.05 13.09 -5.49
N ALA A 25 -1.02 13.19 -6.32
CA ALA A 25 -0.11 14.34 -6.39
C ALA A 25 -0.37 15.09 -7.72
N PRO A 26 0.13 16.32 -7.92
CA PRO A 26 -0.17 17.11 -9.12
C PRO A 26 0.05 16.32 -10.42
N GLY A 27 -1.04 15.93 -11.09
CA GLY A 27 -1.06 15.17 -12.34
C GLY A 27 -0.74 13.68 -12.27
N ARG A 28 -0.52 13.07 -11.09
CA ARG A 28 -0.14 11.64 -10.98
C ARG A 28 -0.60 10.97 -9.68
N MET A 29 -0.81 9.65 -9.74
CA MET A 29 -1.04 8.82 -8.55
C MET A 29 0.30 8.38 -7.98
N VAL A 30 0.48 8.56 -6.66
CA VAL A 30 1.66 8.11 -5.92
C VAL A 30 1.24 7.27 -4.73
N ALA A 31 2.16 6.48 -4.22
CA ALA A 31 1.94 5.65 -3.05
C ALA A 31 3.08 5.78 -2.04
N ASP A 32 2.70 5.80 -0.77
CA ASP A 32 3.58 5.79 0.39
C ASP A 32 3.46 4.42 1.07
N VAL A 33 4.58 3.79 1.44
CA VAL A 33 4.63 2.46 2.08
C VAL A 33 5.05 2.64 3.54
N ALA A 34 4.27 2.10 4.47
CA ALA A 34 4.55 2.13 5.90
C ALA A 34 4.28 0.75 6.54
N ALA A 35 5.11 0.35 7.50
CA ALA A 35 4.84 -0.80 8.37
C ALA A 35 5.40 -0.46 9.76
N GLU A 36 4.57 -0.55 10.80
CA GLU A 36 4.78 -0.17 12.23
C GLU A 36 5.91 0.82 12.58
N GLU A 37 7.18 0.52 12.31
CA GLU A 37 8.37 1.34 12.64
C GLU A 37 9.12 1.95 11.42
N VAL A 38 8.69 1.66 10.20
CA VAL A 38 9.30 2.19 8.96
C VAL A 38 8.54 3.43 8.51
N ILE A 39 9.19 4.58 8.69
CA ILE A 39 8.72 5.87 8.16
C ILE A 39 8.79 5.81 6.64
N ALA A 40 7.65 6.15 6.01
CA ALA A 40 7.46 6.17 4.57
C ALA A 40 8.64 6.79 3.81
N GLY A 41 9.12 6.07 2.79
CA GLY A 41 9.98 6.67 1.76
C GLY A 41 9.23 7.76 1.00
N PHE A 42 9.96 8.58 0.22
CA PHE A 42 9.34 9.58 -0.66
C PHE A 42 8.24 8.95 -1.55
N PRO A 43 7.17 9.71 -1.89
CA PRO A 43 6.07 9.18 -2.70
C PRO A 43 6.58 8.60 -4.03
N GLN A 44 6.26 7.33 -4.28
CA GLN A 44 6.70 6.61 -5.48
C GLN A 44 5.52 6.33 -6.42
N PRO A 45 5.77 6.01 -7.71
CA PRO A 45 4.74 5.42 -8.56
C PRO A 45 4.14 4.16 -7.91
N VAL A 46 2.82 3.96 -8.04
CA VAL A 46 2.09 2.88 -7.36
C VAL A 46 2.74 1.49 -7.57
N PRO A 47 3.15 1.09 -8.79
CA PRO A 47 3.82 -0.21 -8.97
C PRO A 47 5.11 -0.37 -8.16
N ALA A 48 5.94 0.68 -8.10
CA ALA A 48 7.20 0.66 -7.36
C ALA A 48 6.97 0.59 -5.84
N ALA A 49 5.91 1.26 -5.36
CA ALA A 49 5.49 1.17 -3.96
C ALA A 49 4.99 -0.24 -3.61
N LEU A 50 4.21 -0.89 -4.48
CA LEU A 50 3.76 -2.27 -4.26
C LEU A 50 4.92 -3.26 -4.24
N ASP A 51 5.90 -3.12 -5.13
CA ASP A 51 7.12 -3.93 -5.12
C ASP A 51 7.92 -3.74 -3.82
N SER A 52 7.99 -2.49 -3.32
CA SER A 52 8.66 -2.17 -2.06
C SER A 52 7.90 -2.73 -0.86
N ALA A 53 6.57 -2.68 -0.90
CA ALA A 53 5.70 -3.24 0.13
C ALA A 53 5.83 -4.77 0.20
N GLU A 54 5.90 -5.47 -0.94
CA GLU A 54 6.10 -6.93 -0.94
C GLU A 54 7.48 -7.31 -0.39
N LYS A 55 8.54 -6.57 -0.72
CA LYS A 55 9.87 -6.78 -0.11
C LYS A 55 9.82 -6.58 1.40
N LEU A 56 9.20 -5.50 1.86
CA LEU A 56 9.07 -5.21 3.29
C LEU A 56 8.23 -6.27 4.01
N ARG A 57 7.15 -6.74 3.40
CA ARG A 57 6.31 -7.82 3.92
C ARG A 57 7.13 -9.09 4.14
N GLN A 58 7.94 -9.48 3.16
CA GLN A 58 8.81 -10.66 3.25
C GLN A 58 9.90 -10.49 4.31
N GLN A 59 10.54 -9.31 4.39
CA GLN A 59 11.60 -9.03 5.35
C GLN A 59 11.10 -9.00 6.80
N ALA A 60 9.93 -8.43 7.03
CA ALA A 60 9.32 -8.31 8.35
C ALA A 60 8.49 -9.54 8.75
N GLY A 61 8.31 -10.52 7.86
CA GLY A 61 7.49 -11.72 8.12
C GLY A 61 6.00 -11.42 8.25
N LEU A 62 5.51 -10.38 7.58
CA LEU A 62 4.11 -9.96 7.63
C LEU A 62 3.24 -10.82 6.69
N GLU A 63 1.97 -10.98 7.01
CA GLU A 63 1.08 -11.89 6.28
C GLU A 63 0.49 -11.24 5.03
N ARG A 64 0.22 -9.93 5.08
CA ARG A 64 -0.56 -9.25 4.04
C ARG A 64 -0.03 -7.85 3.68
N ILE A 65 -0.52 -7.33 2.58
CA ILE A 65 -0.38 -5.92 2.20
C ILE A 65 -1.78 -5.32 2.22
N ALA A 66 -1.95 -4.26 2.99
CA ALA A 66 -3.17 -3.51 3.09
C ALA A 66 -3.02 -2.18 2.35
N VAL A 67 -4.03 -1.81 1.57
CA VAL A 67 -3.99 -0.64 0.68
C VAL A 67 -5.09 0.33 1.08
N ILE A 68 -4.71 1.57 1.38
CA ILE A 68 -5.64 2.68 1.55
C ILE A 68 -5.62 3.49 0.26
N VAL A 69 -6.79 3.73 -0.34
CA VAL A 69 -6.93 4.65 -1.47
C VAL A 69 -7.58 5.93 -0.93
N ASP A 70 -6.76 6.96 -0.70
CA ASP A 70 -7.17 8.21 -0.05
C ASP A 70 -7.83 9.19 -1.03
N ASP A 71 -7.28 9.29 -2.25
CA ASP A 71 -7.87 10.06 -3.36
C ASP A 71 -7.67 9.32 -4.69
N GLY A 72 -8.76 9.10 -5.43
CA GLY A 72 -8.79 8.45 -6.74
C GLY A 72 -9.29 6.99 -6.73
N ASP A 73 -9.09 6.29 -7.85
CA ASP A 73 -9.52 4.91 -8.05
C ASP A 73 -8.35 3.93 -8.12
N TRP A 74 -8.59 2.71 -7.63
CA TRP A 74 -7.67 1.60 -7.83
C TRP A 74 -7.67 1.18 -9.31
N ARG A 75 -6.47 1.05 -9.90
CA ARG A 75 -6.35 0.58 -11.28
C ARG A 75 -6.10 -0.93 -11.32
N PRO A 76 -6.80 -1.67 -12.20
CA PRO A 76 -6.58 -3.12 -12.36
C PRO A 76 -5.13 -3.51 -12.69
N GLU A 77 -4.40 -2.63 -13.37
CA GLU A 77 -2.98 -2.82 -13.72
C GLU A 77 -2.05 -2.93 -12.49
N TRP A 78 -2.50 -2.50 -11.31
CA TRP A 78 -1.75 -2.60 -10.06
C TRP A 78 -1.98 -3.94 -9.34
N GLY A 79 -2.94 -4.75 -9.80
CA GLY A 79 -3.29 -6.04 -9.21
C GLY A 79 -4.76 -6.11 -8.76
N ALA A 80 -5.15 -7.26 -8.25
CA ALA A 80 -6.47 -7.46 -7.66
C ALA A 80 -6.50 -6.91 -6.23
N LEU A 81 -7.42 -5.99 -5.97
CA LEU A 81 -7.69 -5.44 -4.65
C LEU A 81 -8.99 -6.05 -4.13
N SER A 82 -8.92 -6.77 -3.01
CA SER A 82 -10.07 -7.35 -2.32
C SER A 82 -10.52 -6.43 -1.20
N ASP A 83 -11.83 -6.30 -0.99
CA ASP A 83 -12.39 -5.64 0.20
C ASP A 83 -12.36 -6.57 1.42
#